data_AF-A0A4Y7U5H3-F1
#
_entry.id   AF-A0A4Y7U5H3-F1
#
_cell.length_a   1.000
_cell.length_b   1.000
_cell.length_c   1.000
_cell.angle_alpha   90.00
_cell.angle_beta   90.00
_cell.angle_gamma   90.00
#
_symmetry.space_group_name_H-M   'P 1'
#
loop_
_entity.id
_entity.type
_entity.pdbx_description
1 polymer ?
#
loop_
_entity_poly.entity_id
_entity_poly.type
_entity_poly.pdbx_seq_one_letter_code
_entity_poly.pdbx_strand_id
1 'polypeptide(L)'
;NTKTELVDHFNLMTDVQFSGDFGKLAGEIEYRRLFENNRRLNLRLYAGSFIYNNTNSDYFSFGLDRPTDYLFDYNFLGRSESTGIFSQQFVMAEGGFKSKIAPRYANRWMATLNASYSIWNWVEAYGDVGVMKSKQQTADFAYDAGIRLNLVPDYFELYFPVYSNNGWEVSQNKY
;
A
#
# COMPACT_ATOMS: atom_id res chain seq x y z
N ASN A 1 -22.47 -11.72 -7.75
CA ASN A 1 -22.15 -12.65 -8.86
C ASN A 1 -20.79 -12.31 -9.41
N THR A 2 -19.74 -12.82 -8.77
CA THR A 2 -18.34 -12.64 -9.20
C THR A 2 -18.04 -13.77 -10.18
N LYS A 3 -17.91 -13.46 -11.47
CA LYS A 3 -17.42 -14.44 -12.45
C LYS A 3 -15.90 -14.55 -12.27
N THR A 4 -15.46 -15.50 -11.46
CA THR A 4 -14.07 -15.96 -11.43
C THR A 4 -13.83 -16.89 -12.60
N GLU A 5 -13.65 -16.33 -13.79
CA GLU A 5 -12.71 -16.94 -14.74
C GLU A 5 -11.33 -16.63 -14.14
N LEU A 6 -10.55 -17.64 -13.74
CA LEU A 6 -9.23 -17.50 -13.09
C LEU A 6 -8.21 -16.63 -13.86
N VAL A 7 -8.57 -16.18 -15.06
CA VAL A 7 -7.82 -15.32 -15.97
C VAL A 7 -7.98 -13.84 -15.62
N ASP A 8 -9.17 -13.39 -15.17
CA ASP A 8 -9.47 -11.98 -14.88
C ASP A 8 -10.19 -11.86 -13.53
N HIS A 9 -9.56 -11.14 -12.60
CA HIS A 9 -10.10 -10.86 -11.29
C HIS A 9 -10.29 -9.35 -11.11
N PHE A 10 -11.48 -8.96 -10.68
CA PHE A 10 -11.81 -7.58 -10.35
C PHE A 10 -12.43 -7.54 -8.95
N ASN A 11 -11.87 -6.70 -8.09
CA ASN A 11 -12.33 -6.47 -6.73
C ASN A 11 -12.57 -4.97 -6.51
N LEU A 12 -13.64 -4.65 -5.79
CA LEU A 12 -13.99 -3.29 -5.39
C LEU A 12 -14.37 -3.34 -3.92
N MET A 13 -13.66 -2.56 -3.10
CA MET A 13 -13.93 -2.41 -1.68
C MET A 13 -14.16 -0.93 -1.38
N THR A 14 -15.13 -0.65 -0.52
CA THR A 14 -15.41 0.70 -0.02
C THR A 14 -15.58 0.64 1.48
N ASP A 15 -15.01 1.60 2.18
CA ASP A 15 -15.04 1.69 3.63
C ASP A 15 -15.48 3.09 4.04
N VAL A 16 -16.29 3.16 5.09
CA VAL A 16 -16.80 4.41 5.64
C VAL A 16 -16.75 4.32 7.15
N GLN A 17 -16.03 5.26 7.76
CA GLN A 17 -15.82 5.31 9.21
C GLN A 17 -16.29 6.65 9.76
N PHE A 18 -16.99 6.59 10.89
CA PHE A 18 -17.47 7.77 11.61
C PHE A 18 -17.14 7.67 13.09
N SER A 19 -16.65 8.77 13.65
CA SER A 19 -16.32 8.96 15.06
C SER A 19 -16.59 10.41 15.43
N GLY A 20 -16.61 10.74 16.73
CA GLY A 20 -16.84 12.12 17.18
C GLY A 20 -15.82 13.11 16.60
N ASP A 21 -14.57 12.67 16.42
CA ASP A 21 -13.48 13.53 16.01
C ASP A 21 -13.14 13.42 14.51
N PHE A 22 -13.62 12.40 13.80
CA PHE A 22 -13.36 12.26 12.37
C PHE A 22 -14.44 11.45 11.65
N GLY A 23 -14.62 11.76 10.37
CA GLY A 23 -15.35 10.93 9.42
C GLY A 23 -14.51 10.76 8.18
N LYS A 24 -14.28 9.53 7.74
CA LYS A 24 -13.50 9.23 6.54
C LYS A 24 -14.19 8.21 5.65
N LEU A 25 -13.98 8.38 4.35
CA LEU A 25 -14.35 7.41 3.33
C LEU A 25 -13.08 6.91 2.63
N ALA A 26 -13.09 5.65 2.24
CA ALA A 26 -12.03 5.04 1.46
C ALA A 26 -12.62 4.07 0.43
N GLY A 27 -11.89 3.89 -0.66
CA GLY A 27 -12.22 2.95 -1.72
C GLY A 27 -10.94 2.33 -2.27
N GLU A 28 -11.05 1.07 -2.64
CA GLU A 28 -9.99 0.29 -3.26
C GLU A 28 -10.55 -0.47 -4.46
N ILE A 29 -9.81 -0.43 -5.56
CA ILE A 29 -10.09 -1.19 -6.78
C ILE A 29 -8.88 -2.04 -7.08
N GLU A 30 -9.06 -3.36 -7.15
CA GLU A 30 -8.03 -4.27 -7.61
C GLU A 30 -8.42 -4.91 -8.94
N TYR A 31 -7.47 -4.96 -9.86
CA TYR A 31 -7.57 -5.70 -11.09
C TYR A 31 -6.37 -6.64 -11.22
N ARG A 32 -6.62 -7.93 -11.40
CA ARG A 32 -5.58 -8.93 -11.62
C ARG A 32 -5.87 -9.70 -12.90
N ARG A 33 -4.85 -9.89 -13.71
CA ARG A 33 -4.93 -10.69 -14.94
C ARG A 33 -3.81 -11.71 -14.99
N LEU A 34 -4.17 -12.96 -15.26
CA LEU A 34 -3.24 -14.05 -15.56
C LEU A 34 -3.21 -14.28 -17.07
N PHE A 35 -2.05 -14.10 -17.69
CA PHE A 35 -1.84 -14.35 -19.10
C PHE A 35 -1.52 -15.83 -19.37
N GLU A 36 -1.73 -16.29 -20.60
CA GLU A 36 -1.48 -17.68 -21.02
C GLU A 36 -0.02 -18.13 -20.82
N ASN A 37 0.93 -17.19 -20.87
CA ASN A 37 2.34 -17.41 -20.57
C ASN A 37 2.66 -17.43 -19.07
N ASN A 38 1.64 -17.63 -18.22
CA ASN A 38 1.72 -17.66 -16.76
C ASN A 38 2.29 -16.37 -16.14
N ARG A 39 2.15 -15.24 -16.84
CA ARG A 39 2.51 -13.91 -16.33
C ARG A 39 1.30 -13.33 -15.61
N ARG A 40 1.52 -12.67 -14.47
CA ARG A 40 0.47 -11.97 -13.74
C ARG A 40 0.68 -10.47 -13.83
N LEU A 41 -0.40 -9.74 -14.09
CA LEU A 41 -0.50 -8.31 -13.90
C LEU A 41 -1.41 -8.07 -12.71
N ASN A 42 -0.97 -7.28 -11.73
CA ASN A 42 -1.84 -6.81 -10.65
C ASN A 42 -1.79 -5.28 -10.62
N LEU A 43 -2.96 -4.66 -10.61
CA LEU A 43 -3.16 -3.24 -10.46
C LEU A 43 -4.06 -3.02 -9.24
N ARG A 44 -3.70 -2.07 -8.38
CA ARG A 44 -4.51 -1.66 -7.24
C ARG A 44 -4.56 -0.15 -7.20
N LEU A 45 -5.76 0.41 -7.17
CA LEU A 45 -6.01 1.83 -6.97
C LEU A 45 -6.68 2.00 -5.61
N TYR A 46 -6.09 2.81 -4.75
CA TYR A 46 -6.66 3.21 -3.46
C TYR A 46 -6.94 4.71 -3.46
N ALA A 47 -8.07 5.11 -2.89
CA ALA A 47 -8.40 6.51 -2.67
C ALA A 47 -9.18 6.67 -1.36
N GLY A 48 -8.71 7.55 -0.48
CA GLY A 48 -9.33 7.86 0.79
C GLY A 48 -9.37 9.36 1.05
N SER A 49 -10.42 9.82 1.73
CA SER A 49 -10.58 11.22 2.11
C SER A 49 -11.31 11.35 3.44
N PHE A 50 -10.85 12.29 4.27
CA PHE A 50 -11.58 12.73 5.44
C PHE A 50 -12.69 13.71 5.03
N ILE A 51 -13.92 13.41 5.41
CA ILE A 51 -15.07 14.31 5.33
C ILE A 51 -14.87 15.44 6.35
N TYR A 52 -14.51 15.05 7.57
CA TYR A 52 -14.06 15.93 8.63
C TYR A 52 -12.98 15.23 9.44
N ASN A 53 -12.07 16.01 9.97
CA ASN A 53 -11.02 15.54 10.86
C ASN A 53 -10.72 16.67 11.83
N ASN A 54 -10.96 16.46 13.12
CA ASN A 54 -10.66 17.39 14.20
C ASN A 54 -9.52 16.88 15.10
N THR A 55 -8.88 15.77 14.73
CA THR A 55 -7.75 15.21 15.49
C THR A 55 -6.47 15.99 15.21
N ASN A 56 -5.60 16.01 16.24
CA ASN A 56 -4.25 16.57 16.19
C ASN A 56 -3.17 15.47 16.15
N SER A 57 -3.57 14.23 15.85
CA SER A 57 -2.71 13.05 15.85
C SER A 57 -2.88 12.29 14.55
N ASP A 58 -1.81 11.63 14.11
CA ASP A 58 -1.84 10.74 12.95
C ASP A 58 -2.46 9.37 13.23
N TYR A 59 -2.98 9.13 14.43
CA TYR A 59 -3.57 7.86 14.83
C TYR A 59 -4.68 7.34 13.90
N PHE A 60 -5.42 8.24 13.23
CA PHE A 60 -6.48 7.87 12.27
C PHE A 60 -6.12 8.18 10.81
N SER A 61 -4.95 8.80 10.59
CA SER A 61 -4.47 9.21 9.27
C SER A 61 -4.27 8.03 8.34
N PHE A 62 -4.39 8.27 7.04
CA PHE A 62 -4.04 7.30 6.01
C PHE A 62 -2.52 7.11 6.00
N GLY A 63 -2.05 5.87 6.05
CA GLY A 63 -0.65 5.48 5.97
C GLY A 63 -0.21 5.19 4.54
N LEU A 64 0.95 5.73 4.16
CA LEU A 64 1.54 5.53 2.85
C LEU A 64 2.17 4.13 2.73
N ASP A 65 3.07 3.79 3.65
CA ASP A 65 3.80 2.52 3.68
C ASP A 65 3.25 1.53 4.73
N ARG A 66 2.63 2.04 5.79
CA ARG A 66 2.03 1.23 6.84
C ARG A 66 0.73 1.86 7.34
N PRO A 67 -0.41 1.15 7.29
CA PRO A 67 -1.66 1.67 7.79
C PRO A 67 -1.61 1.85 9.31
N THR A 68 -2.48 2.72 9.82
CA THR A 68 -2.67 2.85 11.25
C THR A 68 -3.50 1.67 11.76
N ASP A 69 -2.88 0.75 12.51
CA ASP A 69 -3.52 -0.50 12.99
C ASP A 69 -4.45 -0.25 14.21
N TYR A 70 -5.26 0.81 14.18
CA TYR A 70 -6.14 1.19 15.30
C TYR A 70 -7.40 0.33 15.39
N LEU A 71 -7.81 -0.31 14.28
CA LEU A 71 -8.92 -1.27 14.26
C LEU A 71 -8.49 -2.70 14.58
N PHE A 72 -7.18 -2.99 14.63
CA PHE A 72 -6.64 -4.34 14.81
C PHE A 72 -7.07 -5.35 13.72
N ASP A 73 -7.47 -4.88 12.55
CA ASP A 73 -8.01 -5.68 11.46
C ASP A 73 -6.94 -6.18 10.46
N TYR A 74 -5.69 -5.75 10.62
CA TYR A 74 -4.60 -6.18 9.75
C TYR A 74 -3.85 -7.41 10.30
N ASN A 75 -3.44 -8.30 9.39
CA ASN A 75 -2.71 -9.54 9.70
C ASN A 75 -1.23 -9.30 10.05
N PHE A 76 -0.95 -8.41 11.00
CA PHE A 76 0.40 -8.25 11.57
C PHE A 76 0.67 -9.37 12.57
N LEU A 77 1.69 -10.20 12.31
CA LEU A 77 2.17 -11.22 13.26
C LEU A 77 2.97 -10.59 14.41
N GLY A 78 3.58 -9.42 14.18
CA GLY A 78 4.38 -8.68 15.18
C GLY A 78 3.87 -7.26 15.41
N ARG A 79 2.65 -7.11 15.93
CA ARG A 79 1.98 -5.81 16.14
C ARG A 79 2.76 -4.82 17.01
N SER A 80 3.53 -5.33 17.98
CA SER A 80 4.30 -4.54 18.94
C SER A 80 5.81 -4.55 18.70
N GLU A 81 6.27 -5.27 17.67
CA GLU A 81 7.70 -5.40 17.36
C GLU A 81 8.19 -4.20 16.57
N SER A 82 9.03 -3.37 17.20
CA SER A 82 9.65 -2.20 16.58
C SER A 82 11.01 -2.49 15.93
N THR A 83 11.58 -3.68 16.20
CA THR A 83 12.88 -4.12 15.68
C THR A 83 12.85 -5.58 15.23
N GLY A 84 13.81 -5.98 14.39
CA GLY A 84 13.93 -7.36 13.92
C GLY A 84 12.99 -7.71 12.75
N ILE A 85 12.96 -8.99 12.36
CA ILE A 85 12.31 -9.48 11.13
C ILE A 85 10.81 -9.17 11.13
N PHE A 86 10.14 -9.25 12.28
CA PHE A 86 8.70 -8.99 12.37
C PHE A 86 8.33 -7.51 12.15
N SER A 87 9.26 -6.57 12.39
CA SER A 87 9.04 -5.14 12.13
C SER A 87 9.07 -4.79 10.64
N GLN A 88 9.56 -5.70 9.80
CA GLN A 88 9.68 -5.55 8.34
C GLN A 88 8.44 -6.08 7.58
N GLN A 89 7.38 -6.47 8.30
CA GLN A 89 6.15 -6.95 7.68
C GLN A 89 5.47 -5.88 6.84
N PHE A 90 5.18 -6.25 5.60
CA PHE A 90 4.39 -5.45 4.68
C PHE A 90 2.96 -5.98 4.65
N VAL A 91 1.99 -5.07 4.70
CA VAL A 91 0.57 -5.36 4.52
C VAL A 91 0.07 -4.45 3.41
N MET A 92 -0.52 -5.05 2.37
CA MET A 92 -1.11 -4.29 1.27
C MET A 92 -2.41 -3.62 1.75
N ALA A 93 -2.29 -2.36 2.19
CA ALA A 93 -3.40 -1.58 2.70
C ALA A 93 -3.12 -0.07 2.53
N GLU A 94 -4.19 0.71 2.43
CA GLU A 94 -4.14 2.16 2.22
C GLU A 94 -3.15 2.53 1.09
N GLY A 95 -2.07 3.27 1.37
CA GLY A 95 -1.11 3.67 0.36
C GLY A 95 -0.38 2.50 -0.32
N GLY A 96 -0.11 1.43 0.43
CA GLY A 96 0.50 0.20 -0.07
C GLY A 96 1.94 0.35 -0.56
N PHE A 97 2.68 1.39 -0.15
CA PHE A 97 4.08 1.60 -0.55
C PHE A 97 5.03 0.65 0.18
N LYS A 98 6.09 0.21 -0.50
CA LYS A 98 7.06 -0.74 0.06
C LYS A 98 8.26 0.00 0.64
N SER A 99 8.46 1.24 0.20
CA SER A 99 9.50 2.14 0.67
C SER A 99 8.98 3.05 1.78
N LYS A 100 9.83 3.35 2.76
CA LYS A 100 9.52 4.31 3.83
C LYS A 100 9.80 5.73 3.33
N ILE A 101 8.83 6.34 2.68
CA ILE A 101 8.92 7.69 2.11
C ILE A 101 8.30 8.70 3.06
N ALA A 102 8.95 9.85 3.25
CA ALA A 102 8.35 10.98 3.97
C ALA A 102 7.60 11.91 2.97
N PRO A 103 6.40 12.41 3.31
CA PRO A 103 5.62 12.12 4.52
C PRO A 103 5.02 10.69 4.53
N ARG A 104 4.84 10.10 5.72
CA ARG A 104 4.31 8.72 5.84
C ARG A 104 2.80 8.66 6.05
N TYR A 105 2.19 9.77 6.45
CA TYR A 105 0.78 9.83 6.81
C TYR A 105 0.10 11.02 6.15
N ALA A 106 -1.19 10.85 5.83
CA ALA A 106 -2.05 11.87 5.28
C ALA A 106 -3.33 12.00 6.09
N ASN A 107 -3.57 13.19 6.64
CA ASN A 107 -4.71 13.45 7.52
C ASN A 107 -5.86 14.20 6.82
N ARG A 108 -5.81 14.34 5.48
CA ARG A 108 -6.88 14.93 4.66
C ARG A 108 -7.34 14.01 3.54
N TRP A 109 -6.46 13.62 2.64
CA TRP A 109 -6.78 12.64 1.60
C TRP A 109 -5.51 11.97 1.07
N MET A 110 -5.68 10.79 0.49
CA MET A 110 -4.62 10.02 -0.14
C MET A 110 -5.20 9.27 -1.35
N ALA A 111 -4.45 9.24 -2.44
CA ALA A 111 -4.74 8.39 -3.59
C ALA A 111 -3.46 7.72 -4.07
N THR A 112 -3.47 6.41 -4.23
CA THR A 112 -2.30 5.64 -4.66
C THR A 112 -2.67 4.62 -5.73
N LEU A 113 -1.73 4.35 -6.61
CA LEU A 113 -1.79 3.32 -7.64
C LEU A 113 -0.57 2.42 -7.46
N ASN A 114 -0.81 1.15 -7.21
CA ASN A 114 0.20 0.11 -7.14
C ASN A 114 0.07 -0.78 -8.37
N ALA A 115 1.18 -1.07 -9.03
CA ALA A 115 1.22 -1.97 -10.18
C ALA A 115 2.32 -3.02 -9.98
N SER A 116 2.06 -4.24 -10.40
CA SER A 116 3.07 -5.30 -10.45
C SER A 116 2.88 -6.18 -11.68
N TYR A 117 3.99 -6.65 -12.24
CA TYR A 117 4.01 -7.53 -13.40
C TYR A 117 5.08 -8.61 -13.24
N SER A 118 4.71 -9.87 -13.51
CA SER A 118 5.65 -10.99 -13.47
C SER A 118 6.66 -10.93 -14.60
N ILE A 119 7.96 -10.95 -14.27
CA ILE A 119 9.07 -11.06 -15.23
C ILE A 119 9.55 -12.52 -15.33
N TRP A 120 9.49 -13.26 -14.22
CA TRP A 120 9.76 -14.70 -14.12
C TRP A 120 8.72 -15.35 -13.21
N ASN A 121 8.66 -16.69 -13.16
CA ASN A 121 7.69 -17.43 -12.33
C ASN A 121 7.57 -16.94 -10.89
N TRP A 122 8.68 -16.50 -10.27
CA TRP A 122 8.73 -16.02 -8.89
C TRP A 122 9.34 -14.60 -8.80
N VAL A 123 9.57 -13.93 -9.93
CA VAL A 123 10.15 -12.57 -9.97
C VAL A 123 9.16 -11.64 -10.61
N GLU A 124 8.78 -10.59 -9.90
CA GLU A 124 7.87 -9.55 -10.38
C GLU A 124 8.55 -8.19 -10.26
N ALA A 125 8.33 -7.31 -11.22
CA ALA A 125 8.61 -5.89 -11.03
C ALA A 125 7.36 -5.23 -10.46
N TYR A 126 7.54 -4.27 -9.57
CA TYR A 126 6.45 -3.44 -9.09
C TYR A 126 6.82 -1.96 -9.19
N GLY A 127 5.78 -1.13 -9.24
CA GLY A 127 5.89 0.32 -9.17
C GLY A 127 4.65 0.88 -8.48
N ASP A 128 4.89 1.78 -7.54
CA ASP A 128 3.85 2.49 -6.80
C ASP A 128 3.96 3.98 -7.09
N VAL A 129 2.82 4.63 -7.24
CA VAL A 129 2.72 6.09 -7.34
C VAL A 129 1.57 6.57 -6.49
N GLY A 130 1.69 7.76 -5.91
CA GLY A 130 0.75 8.24 -4.93
C GLY A 130 0.79 9.74 -4.79
N VAL A 131 -0.36 10.30 -4.45
CA VAL A 131 -0.50 11.69 -4.05
C VAL A 131 -1.25 11.72 -2.74
N MET A 132 -0.79 12.54 -1.82
CA MET A 132 -1.45 12.66 -0.53
C MET A 132 -1.37 14.08 -0.01
N LYS A 133 -2.27 14.40 0.93
CA LYS A 133 -2.35 15.74 1.50
C LYS A 133 -2.67 15.67 2.97
N SER A 134 -1.97 16.51 3.72
CA SER A 134 -2.28 16.83 5.11
C SER A 134 -2.82 18.26 5.26
N LYS A 135 -3.53 18.52 6.36
CA LYS A 135 -4.03 19.83 6.75
C LYS A 135 -2.87 20.82 6.77
N GLN A 136 -3.12 22.02 6.24
CA GLN A 136 -2.14 23.12 6.20
C GLN A 136 -0.83 22.81 5.46
N GLN A 137 -0.76 21.70 4.72
CA GLN A 137 0.38 21.33 3.88
C GLN A 137 -0.02 21.29 2.40
N THR A 138 0.97 21.45 1.51
CA THR A 138 0.81 21.18 0.09
C THR A 138 0.55 19.70 -0.15
N ALA A 139 0.12 19.33 -1.36
CA ALA A 139 0.02 17.92 -1.69
C ALA A 139 1.44 17.38 -1.96
N ASP A 140 1.74 16.19 -1.43
CA ASP A 140 3.00 15.51 -1.61
C ASP A 140 2.83 14.37 -2.62
N PHE A 141 3.82 14.24 -3.50
CA PHE A 141 3.89 13.18 -4.49
C PHE A 141 4.90 12.13 -4.05
N ALA A 142 4.47 10.87 -4.02
CA ALA A 142 5.30 9.73 -3.69
C ALA A 142 5.31 8.72 -4.85
N TYR A 143 6.44 8.09 -5.08
CA TYR A 143 6.61 6.97 -5.99
C TYR A 143 7.73 6.05 -5.50
N ASP A 144 7.58 4.77 -5.77
CA ASP A 144 8.65 3.80 -5.66
C ASP A 144 8.57 2.74 -6.76
N ALA A 145 9.67 2.02 -6.96
CA ALA A 145 9.74 0.90 -7.86
C ALA A 145 10.77 -0.10 -7.35
N GLY A 146 10.53 -1.37 -7.63
CA GLY A 146 11.41 -2.43 -7.17
C GLY A 146 11.08 -3.80 -7.72
N ILE A 147 11.69 -4.80 -7.10
CA ILE A 147 11.50 -6.21 -7.43
C ILE A 147 10.80 -6.90 -6.26
N ARG A 148 9.77 -7.67 -6.57
CA ARG A 148 9.09 -8.58 -5.64
C ARG A 148 9.50 -10.01 -5.98
N LEU A 149 9.96 -10.74 -4.98
CA LEU A 149 10.16 -12.18 -5.08
C LEU A 149 8.97 -12.90 -4.48
N ASN A 150 8.25 -13.62 -5.32
CA ASN A 150 7.06 -14.37 -4.96
C ASN A 150 7.40 -15.86 -4.84
N LEU A 151 7.93 -16.25 -3.68
CA LEU A 151 8.45 -17.61 -3.44
C LEU A 151 7.32 -18.60 -3.14
N VAL A 152 6.33 -18.16 -2.37
CA VAL A 152 5.05 -18.86 -2.19
C VAL A 152 3.92 -17.85 -2.39
N PRO A 153 3.16 -17.93 -3.50
CA PRO A 153 2.08 -17.00 -3.81
C PRO A 153 1.16 -16.73 -2.63
N ASP A 154 1.00 -15.45 -2.28
CA ASP A 154 0.12 -14.96 -1.23
C ASP A 154 0.50 -15.39 0.21
N TYR A 155 1.63 -16.07 0.42
CA TYR A 155 2.12 -16.49 1.74
C TYR A 155 3.52 -15.99 2.07
N PHE A 156 4.46 -16.04 1.11
CA PHE A 156 5.84 -15.65 1.34
C PHE A 156 6.40 -14.84 0.18
N GLU A 157 6.46 -13.53 0.43
CA GLU A 157 6.78 -12.53 -0.57
C GLU A 157 7.80 -11.56 0.00
N LEU A 158 8.83 -11.26 -0.78
CA LEU A 158 9.90 -10.35 -0.40
C LEU A 158 9.91 -9.17 -1.36
N TYR A 159 9.88 -7.96 -0.82
CA TYR A 159 9.93 -6.73 -1.59
C TYR A 159 11.30 -6.08 -1.45
N PHE A 160 11.89 -5.73 -2.59
CA PHE A 160 13.17 -5.05 -2.68
C PHE A 160 12.96 -3.73 -3.42
N PRO A 161 12.70 -2.63 -2.69
CA PRO A 161 12.71 -1.30 -3.27
C PRO A 161 14.06 -1.00 -3.91
N VAL A 162 14.03 -0.56 -5.17
CA VAL A 162 15.24 -0.21 -5.93
C VAL A 162 15.38 1.30 -6.02
N TYR A 163 14.26 2.00 -6.25
CA TYR A 163 14.23 3.44 -6.42
C TYR A 163 12.95 4.05 -5.85
N SER A 164 13.05 5.21 -5.21
CA SER A 164 11.89 5.93 -4.66
C SER A 164 12.14 7.45 -4.66
N ASN A 165 11.24 8.24 -4.08
CA ASN A 165 11.51 9.65 -3.75
C ASN A 165 12.79 9.88 -2.94
N ASN A 166 13.26 8.88 -2.18
CA ASN A 166 14.51 8.96 -1.43
C ASN A 166 15.75 8.77 -2.35
N GLY A 167 15.54 8.47 -3.64
CA GLY A 167 16.59 8.18 -4.61
C GLY A 167 16.88 6.69 -4.75
N TRP A 168 18.15 6.33 -4.94
CA TRP A 168 18.60 4.95 -5.12
C TRP A 168 18.65 4.21 -3.78
N GLU A 169 17.59 3.45 -3.48
CA GLU A 169 17.38 2.78 -2.19
C GLU A 169 18.48 1.73 -1.91
N VAL A 170 19.00 1.08 -2.95
CA VAL A 170 20.08 0.06 -2.82
C VAL A 170 21.40 0.66 -2.31
N SER A 171 21.62 1.98 -2.42
CA SER A 171 22.81 2.64 -1.86
C SER A 171 22.65 3.13 -0.43
N GLN A 172 21.44 3.03 0.13
CA GLN A 172 21.18 3.58 1.46
C GLN A 172 21.55 2.58 2.55
N ASN A 173 22.38 3.01 3.51
CA ASN A 173 22.87 2.21 4.64
C ASN A 173 21.79 1.83 5.68
N LYS A 174 20.49 1.94 5.36
CA LYS A 174 19.40 1.77 6.32
C LYS A 174 18.28 0.91 5.75
N TYR A 175 18.50 -0.39 5.77
CA TYR A 175 17.45 -1.41 5.69
C TYR A 175 17.68 -2.46 6.77
#